data_AF-A0AAU3B0I0-F1
#
_entry.id   AF-A0AAU3B0I0-F1
#
_cell.length_a   1.000
_cell.length_b   1.000
_cell.length_c   1.000
_cell.angle_alpha   90.00
_cell.angle_beta   90.00
_cell.angle_gamma   90.00
#
_symmetry.space_group_name_H-M   'P 1'
#
loop_
_entity.id
_entity.type
_entity.pdbx_description
1 polymer ?
#
loop_
_entity_poly.entity_id
_entity_poly.type
_entity_poly.pdbx_seq_one_letter_code
_entity_poly.pdbx_strand_id
1 'polypeptide(L)'
;MEPTRWGWISWTIPSDGTLPEIPHEIGVVTPGTTRAQRAVLYRLAGRPGRRITLGRALPGSIRRSTAYAVIVSLLVGLLSIHAGLAVDVALPAMALVPLLIERLEDHLDAKDAAHVRRIQGDAACQYTQRLATLQDQLLHLDVPTDSRYELWRAAEIGHGLMWDVAMLLQVQDTRSVSPALIARETLMLQLVHQAAKFSSGPR
;
A
#
# COMPACT_ATOMS: atom_id res chain seq x y z
N MET A 1 -3.26 -9.14 5.70
CA MET A 1 -2.25 -8.30 5.02
C MET A 1 -0.90 -8.59 5.66
N GLU A 2 0.09 -8.91 4.84
CA GLU A 2 1.45 -9.28 5.24
C GLU A 2 2.43 -8.19 4.78
N PRO A 3 3.18 -7.53 5.70
CA PRO A 3 4.15 -6.50 5.33
C PRO A 3 5.46 -7.10 4.82
N THR A 4 6.06 -6.50 3.80
CA THR A 4 7.34 -6.91 3.19
C THR A 4 8.34 -5.74 3.13
N ARG A 5 9.59 -5.97 2.71
CA ARG A 5 10.59 -4.89 2.59
C ARG A 5 10.36 -3.96 1.39
N TRP A 6 9.42 -4.27 0.52
CA TRP A 6 9.11 -3.50 -0.69
C TRP A 6 7.63 -3.07 -0.73
N GLY A 7 6.80 -3.53 0.22
CA GLY A 7 5.37 -3.31 0.17
C GLY A 7 4.59 -4.21 1.11
N TRP A 8 3.45 -4.71 0.65
CA TRP A 8 2.64 -5.70 1.35
C TRP A 8 1.89 -6.60 0.38
N ILE A 9 1.42 -7.73 0.91
CA ILE A 9 0.58 -8.69 0.21
C ILE A 9 -0.74 -8.86 0.98
N SER A 10 -1.86 -8.85 0.27
CA SER A 10 -3.18 -9.11 0.82
C SER A 10 -3.77 -10.38 0.21
N TRP A 11 -4.09 -11.33 1.07
CA TRP A 11 -4.65 -12.63 0.73
C TRP A 11 -6.15 -12.64 1.03
N THR A 12 -6.96 -13.21 0.14
CA THR A 12 -8.35 -13.54 0.46
C THR A 12 -8.39 -14.97 0.95
N ILE A 13 -8.72 -15.18 2.22
CA ILE A 13 -8.90 -16.52 2.79
C ILE A 13 -10.25 -17.04 2.29
N PRO A 14 -10.29 -18.08 1.44
CA PRO A 14 -11.55 -18.65 0.99
C PRO A 14 -12.27 -19.34 2.15
N SER A 15 -13.60 -19.42 2.08
CA SER A 15 -14.44 -19.99 3.15
C SER A 15 -14.22 -21.48 3.40
N ASP A 16 -13.58 -22.17 2.46
CA ASP A 16 -13.23 -23.60 2.54
C ASP A 16 -11.93 -23.87 3.33
N GLY A 17 -11.23 -22.82 3.77
CA GLY A 17 -9.99 -22.93 4.54
C GLY A 17 -8.76 -23.32 3.72
N THR A 18 -8.86 -23.35 2.39
CA THR A 18 -7.71 -23.57 1.52
C THR A 18 -6.77 -22.37 1.53
N LEU A 19 -5.46 -22.62 1.31
CA LEU A 19 -4.50 -21.52 1.20
C LEU A 19 -4.63 -20.90 -0.19
N PRO A 20 -4.85 -19.57 -0.31
CA PRO A 20 -4.87 -18.92 -1.61
C PRO A 20 -3.48 -18.94 -2.25
N GLU A 21 -3.38 -19.42 -3.49
CA GLU A 21 -2.12 -19.42 -4.25
C GLU A 21 -1.76 -18.03 -4.79
N ILE A 22 -2.78 -17.24 -5.12
CA ILE A 22 -2.64 -15.90 -5.73
C ILE A 22 -3.16 -14.86 -4.73
N PRO A 23 -2.38 -13.80 -4.47
CA PRO A 23 -2.84 -12.73 -3.61
C PRO A 23 -3.91 -11.89 -4.30
N HIS A 24 -4.87 -11.43 -3.52
CA HIS A 24 -5.97 -10.59 -3.98
C HIS A 24 -5.51 -9.17 -4.34
N GLU A 25 -4.54 -8.66 -3.59
CA GLU A 25 -3.99 -7.33 -3.79
C GLU A 25 -2.52 -7.31 -3.36
N ILE A 26 -1.67 -6.68 -4.16
CA ILE A 26 -0.28 -6.39 -3.81
C ILE A 26 -0.11 -4.87 -3.81
N GLY A 27 0.42 -4.33 -2.71
CA GLY A 27 0.82 -2.93 -2.65
C GLY A 27 2.33 -2.82 -2.71
N VAL A 28 2.87 -2.10 -3.69
CA VAL A 28 4.29 -1.74 -3.75
C VAL A 28 4.44 -0.31 -3.24
N VAL A 29 5.39 -0.07 -2.34
CA VAL A 29 5.64 1.25 -1.74
C VAL A 29 6.73 1.97 -2.54
N THR A 30 6.74 3.30 -2.55
CA THR A 30 7.78 4.06 -3.27
C THR A 30 9.18 3.68 -2.78
N PRO A 31 10.17 3.55 -3.67
CA PRO A 31 11.57 3.43 -3.29
C PRO A 31 12.04 4.59 -2.40
N GLY A 32 13.04 4.37 -1.53
CA GLY A 32 13.55 5.40 -0.62
C GLY A 32 12.66 5.75 0.58
N THR A 33 11.46 5.18 0.68
CA THR A 33 10.54 5.46 1.80
C THR A 33 11.12 5.01 3.14
N THR A 34 11.19 5.94 4.10
CA THR A 34 11.74 5.69 5.45
C THR A 34 10.89 4.68 6.24
N ARG A 35 11.47 4.08 7.30
CA ARG A 35 10.73 3.11 8.16
C ARG A 35 9.48 3.72 8.80
N ALA A 36 9.56 4.97 9.25
CA ALA A 36 8.43 5.68 9.84
C ALA A 36 7.30 5.89 8.81
N GLN A 37 7.65 6.33 7.60
CA GLN A 37 6.70 6.49 6.51
C GLN A 37 6.06 5.15 6.12
N ARG A 38 6.83 4.06 6.04
CA ARG A 38 6.28 2.72 5.76
C ARG A 38 5.28 2.28 6.82
N ALA A 39 5.56 2.52 8.10
CA ALA A 39 4.62 2.21 9.17
C ALA A 39 3.29 2.98 9.01
N VAL A 40 3.37 4.26 8.61
CA VAL A 40 2.18 5.05 8.28
C VAL A 40 1.44 4.45 7.09
N LEU A 41 2.14 4.13 5.99
CA LEU A 41 1.53 3.53 4.80
C LEU A 41 0.89 2.18 5.09
N TYR A 42 1.52 1.30 5.86
CA TYR A 42 0.89 0.04 6.27
C TYR A 42 -0.37 0.25 7.10
N ARG A 43 -0.37 1.26 7.97
CA ARG A 43 -1.55 1.62 8.74
C ARG A 43 -2.66 2.18 7.86
N LEU A 44 -2.33 2.90 6.78
CA LEU A 44 -3.29 3.37 5.79
C LEU A 44 -3.83 2.22 4.94
N ALA A 45 -2.97 1.32 4.49
CA ALA A 45 -3.33 0.14 3.71
C ALA A 45 -4.25 -0.83 4.47
N GLY A 46 -4.06 -0.95 5.79
CA GLY A 46 -4.90 -1.77 6.67
C GLY A 46 -6.27 -1.17 7.00
N ARG A 47 -6.63 0.01 6.46
CA ARG A 47 -7.96 0.60 6.70
C ARG A 47 -9.03 -0.21 5.97
N PRO A 48 -10.09 -0.68 6.68
CA PRO A 48 -11.24 -1.27 6.02
C PRO A 48 -12.02 -0.17 5.30
N GLY A 49 -11.74 0.04 4.02
CA GLY A 49 -12.46 1.03 3.22
C GLY A 49 -12.00 1.05 1.77
N ARG A 50 -12.67 0.29 0.90
CA ARG A 50 -12.69 0.57 -0.53
C ARG A 50 -14.05 1.17 -0.85
N ARG A 51 -14.04 2.47 -1.13
CA ARG A 51 -15.16 3.31 -1.60
C ARG A 51 -16.33 3.42 -0.62
N ILE A 52 -16.36 4.52 0.11
CA ILE A 52 -17.59 5.11 0.62
C ILE A 52 -18.35 5.69 -0.58
N THR A 53 -18.99 4.86 -1.39
CA THR A 53 -20.18 5.34 -2.10
C THR A 53 -21.26 5.44 -1.04
N LEU A 54 -21.82 6.63 -0.79
CA LEU A 54 -23.05 6.81 -0.02
C LEU A 54 -24.19 6.03 -0.72
N GLY A 55 -24.22 4.71 -0.52
CA GLY A 55 -25.11 3.75 -1.13
C GLY A 55 -25.65 2.81 -0.06
N ARG A 56 -26.80 3.20 0.51
CA ARG A 56 -27.87 2.47 1.22
C ARG A 56 -27.65 1.12 1.95
N ALA A 57 -26.44 0.67 2.28
CA ALA A 57 -26.25 -0.50 3.15
C ALA A 57 -24.92 -0.39 3.93
N LEU A 58 -25.00 -0.01 5.21
CA LEU A 58 -23.84 0.21 6.09
C LEU A 58 -23.46 -1.06 6.87
N PRO A 59 -22.23 -1.61 6.72
CA PRO A 59 -21.67 -2.65 7.59
C PRO A 59 -21.14 -2.09 8.93
N GLY A 60 -21.13 -2.92 9.98
CA GLY A 60 -20.96 -2.53 11.39
C GLY A 60 -19.62 -1.93 11.85
N SER A 61 -18.59 -1.81 11.02
CA SER A 61 -17.35 -1.11 11.36
C SER A 61 -17.47 0.42 11.19
N ILE A 62 -18.30 0.86 10.23
CA ILE A 62 -18.63 2.27 10.01
C ILE A 62 -19.39 2.84 11.21
N ARG A 63 -20.14 1.99 11.91
CA ARG A 63 -20.79 2.31 13.19
C ARG A 63 -19.84 2.89 14.22
N ARG A 64 -18.54 2.55 14.23
CA ARG A 64 -17.59 3.08 15.23
C ARG A 64 -16.99 4.42 14.83
N SER A 65 -16.55 4.59 13.57
CA SER A 65 -15.96 5.86 13.11
C SER A 65 -17.01 6.97 13.04
N THR A 66 -18.20 6.68 12.49
CA THR A 66 -19.31 7.64 12.50
C THR A 66 -19.83 7.87 13.91
N ALA A 67 -19.86 6.85 14.78
CA ALA A 67 -20.16 7.09 16.20
C ALA A 67 -19.11 7.98 16.86
N TYR A 68 -17.81 7.82 16.58
CA TYR A 68 -16.79 8.71 17.12
C TYR A 68 -16.94 10.14 16.60
N ALA A 69 -17.18 10.33 15.31
CA ALA A 69 -17.42 11.65 14.73
C ALA A 69 -18.69 12.30 15.31
N VAL A 70 -19.78 11.54 15.46
CA VAL A 70 -21.03 11.98 16.09
C VAL A 70 -20.82 12.25 17.57
N ILE A 71 -20.10 11.41 18.30
CA ILE A 71 -19.81 11.62 19.73
C ILE A 71 -18.92 12.85 19.91
N VAL A 72 -17.89 13.04 19.06
CA VAL A 72 -17.03 14.24 19.11
C VAL A 72 -17.82 15.48 18.71
N SER A 73 -18.65 15.43 17.66
CA SER A 73 -19.49 16.58 17.29
C SER A 73 -20.54 16.89 18.35
N LEU A 74 -21.10 15.87 19.00
CA LEU A 74 -22.09 16.02 20.07
C LEU A 74 -21.44 16.50 21.36
N LEU A 75 -20.23 16.06 21.70
CA LEU A 75 -19.43 16.59 22.81
C LEU A 75 -18.99 18.03 22.56
N VAL A 76 -18.53 18.37 21.35
CA VAL A 76 -18.18 19.73 20.95
C VAL A 76 -19.41 20.64 20.96
N GLY A 77 -20.55 20.15 20.47
CA GLY A 77 -21.83 20.84 20.55
C GLY A 77 -22.28 21.08 21.99
N LEU A 78 -22.21 20.07 22.85
CA LEU A 78 -22.57 20.15 24.26
C LEU A 78 -21.65 21.12 25.01
N LEU A 79 -20.34 21.07 24.76
CA LEU A 79 -19.34 22.00 25.31
C LEU A 79 -19.54 23.43 24.80
N SER A 80 -19.94 23.61 23.53
CA SER A 80 -20.20 24.92 22.95
C SER A 80 -21.46 25.56 23.54
N ILE A 81 -22.52 24.77 23.76
CA ILE A 81 -23.74 25.21 24.46
C ILE A 81 -23.40 25.57 25.93
N HIS A 82 -22.56 24.77 26.60
CA HIS A 82 -22.11 25.05 27.96
C HIS A 82 -21.23 26.31 28.05
N ALA A 83 -20.51 26.64 26.97
CA ALA A 83 -19.70 27.84 26.83
C ALA A 83 -20.47 29.08 26.31
N GLY A 84 -21.78 28.96 26.06
CA GLY A 84 -22.63 30.08 25.64
C GLY A 84 -22.56 30.46 24.16
N LEU A 85 -22.03 29.59 23.29
CA LEU A 85 -22.01 29.80 21.84
C LEU A 85 -23.41 29.60 21.24
N ALA A 86 -23.82 30.52 20.36
CA ALA A 86 -25.11 30.45 19.67
C ALA A 86 -25.21 29.18 18.79
N VAL A 87 -26.38 28.54 18.84
CA VAL A 87 -26.70 27.32 18.06
C VAL A 87 -26.45 27.53 16.56
N ASP A 88 -26.61 28.76 16.08
CA ASP A 88 -26.37 29.18 14.70
C ASP A 88 -24.92 29.02 14.22
N VAL A 89 -23.95 28.90 15.14
CA VAL A 89 -22.54 28.64 14.83
C VAL A 89 -22.21 27.15 14.94
N ALA A 90 -22.85 26.44 15.88
CA ALA A 90 -22.61 25.02 16.12
C ALA A 90 -23.16 24.14 14.98
N LEU A 91 -24.33 24.50 14.41
CA LEU A 91 -25.00 23.71 13.37
C LEU A 91 -24.22 23.68 12.04
N PRO A 92 -23.68 24.81 11.54
CA PRO A 92 -22.77 24.81 10.39
C PRO A 92 -21.47 24.04 10.65
N ALA A 93 -20.90 24.14 11.87
CA ALA A 93 -19.70 23.39 12.24
C ALA A 93 -19.95 21.87 12.21
N MET A 94 -21.11 21.40 12.72
CA MET A 94 -21.49 19.99 12.62
C MET A 94 -21.72 19.54 11.18
N ALA A 95 -22.29 20.39 10.32
CA ALA A 95 -22.47 20.11 8.90
C ALA A 95 -21.13 20.08 8.12
N LEU A 96 -20.11 20.80 8.59
CA LEU A 96 -18.76 20.80 8.01
C LEU A 96 -17.96 19.54 8.33
N VAL A 97 -18.22 18.88 9.47
CA VAL A 97 -17.46 17.68 9.88
C VAL A 97 -17.54 16.56 8.84
N PRO A 98 -18.70 16.16 8.28
CA PRO A 98 -18.76 15.17 7.21
C PRO A 98 -17.96 15.55 5.96
N LEU A 99 -18.04 16.82 5.54
CA LEU A 99 -17.28 17.32 4.37
C LEU A 99 -15.77 17.32 4.62
N LEU A 100 -15.34 17.61 5.85
CA LEU A 100 -13.94 17.53 6.25
C LEU A 100 -13.46 16.07 6.29
N ILE A 101 -14.31 15.13 6.69
CA ILE A 101 -14.00 13.69 6.67
C ILE A 101 -13.82 13.22 5.23
N GLU A 102 -14.78 13.53 4.34
CA GLU A 102 -14.70 13.18 2.92
C GLU A 102 -13.45 13.77 2.25
N ARG A 103 -13.18 15.06 2.47
CA ARG A 103 -11.98 15.71 1.92
C ARG A 103 -10.68 15.19 2.51
N LEU A 104 -10.69 14.77 3.77
CA LEU A 104 -9.53 14.14 4.41
C LEU A 104 -9.29 12.75 3.81
N GLU A 105 -10.34 11.98 3.54
CA GLU A 105 -10.24 10.68 2.85
C GLU A 105 -9.67 10.85 1.45
N ASP A 106 -10.19 11.79 0.65
CA ASP A 106 -9.63 12.09 -0.69
C ASP A 106 -8.14 12.48 -0.61
N HIS A 107 -7.76 13.28 0.39
CA HIS A 107 -6.38 13.68 0.56
C HIS A 107 -5.47 12.53 0.99
N LEU A 108 -5.98 11.61 1.82
CA LEU A 108 -5.26 10.41 2.24
C LEU A 108 -5.16 9.40 1.09
N ASP A 109 -6.19 9.26 0.27
CA ASP A 109 -6.20 8.41 -0.91
C ASP A 109 -5.26 8.97 -1.98
N ALA A 110 -5.24 10.29 -2.20
CA ALA A 110 -4.27 10.93 -3.08
C ALA A 110 -2.82 10.75 -2.60
N LYS A 111 -2.59 10.83 -1.27
CA LYS A 111 -1.27 10.55 -0.68
C LYS A 111 -0.88 9.08 -0.77
N ASP A 112 -1.82 8.18 -0.56
CA ASP A 112 -1.59 6.75 -0.74
C ASP A 112 -1.28 6.46 -2.21
N ALA A 113 -2.06 6.99 -3.14
CA ALA A 113 -1.81 6.90 -4.57
C ALA A 113 -0.54 7.62 -5.01
N ALA A 114 0.07 8.48 -4.21
CA ALA A 114 1.40 9.03 -4.49
C ALA A 114 2.50 8.05 -4.05
N HIS A 115 2.31 7.34 -2.93
CA HIS A 115 3.34 6.57 -2.25
C HIS A 115 3.20 5.05 -2.33
N VAL A 116 2.09 4.59 -2.89
CA VAL A 116 1.72 3.19 -3.04
C VAL A 116 1.17 2.99 -4.44
N ARG A 117 1.57 1.88 -5.07
CA ARG A 117 0.93 1.34 -6.26
C ARG A 117 0.24 0.05 -5.87
N ARG A 118 -1.11 0.08 -5.90
CA ARG A 118 -1.94 -1.09 -5.58
C ARG A 118 -2.27 -1.82 -6.87
N ILE A 119 -1.89 -3.08 -6.92
CA ILE A 119 -2.12 -3.98 -8.05
C ILE A 119 -3.21 -4.96 -7.65
N GLN A 120 -4.14 -5.18 -8.58
CA GLN A 120 -5.22 -6.14 -8.44
C GLN A 120 -5.43 -6.92 -9.72
N GLY A 121 -6.10 -8.05 -9.60
CA GLY A 121 -6.37 -8.97 -10.69
C GLY A 121 -5.31 -10.05 -10.77
N ASP A 122 -5.76 -11.29 -11.00
CA ASP A 122 -4.95 -12.48 -10.79
C ASP A 122 -3.66 -12.49 -11.61
N ALA A 123 -3.73 -12.11 -12.89
CA ALA A 123 -2.55 -12.06 -13.77
C ALA A 123 -1.51 -11.01 -13.33
N ALA A 124 -1.98 -9.83 -12.90
CA ALA A 124 -1.10 -8.76 -12.46
C ALA A 124 -0.47 -9.07 -11.08
N CYS A 125 -1.26 -9.65 -10.18
CA CYS A 125 -0.80 -10.15 -8.89
C CYS A 125 0.22 -11.29 -9.05
N GLN A 126 -0.06 -12.28 -9.89
CA GLN A 126 0.85 -13.39 -10.17
C GLN A 126 2.19 -12.90 -10.75
N TYR A 127 2.14 -11.96 -11.68
CA TYR A 127 3.35 -11.37 -12.26
C TYR A 127 4.18 -10.62 -11.20
N THR A 128 3.52 -9.81 -10.38
CA THR A 128 4.19 -9.04 -9.33
C THR A 128 4.76 -9.93 -8.23
N GLN A 129 4.07 -11.02 -7.88
CA GLN A 129 4.56 -12.03 -6.94
C GLN A 129 5.84 -12.71 -7.45
N ARG A 130 5.95 -12.95 -8.77
CA ARG A 130 7.19 -13.45 -9.36
C ARG A 130 8.34 -12.45 -9.19
N LEU A 131 8.11 -11.16 -9.44
CA LEU A 131 9.13 -10.13 -9.22
C LEU A 131 9.48 -9.95 -7.74
N ALA A 132 8.49 -10.06 -6.85
CA ALA A 132 8.71 -10.04 -5.41
C ALA A 132 9.64 -11.18 -4.98
N THR A 133 9.48 -12.36 -5.57
CA THR A 133 10.39 -13.50 -5.31
C THR A 133 11.84 -13.18 -5.67
N LEU A 134 12.06 -12.52 -6.82
CA LEU A 134 13.40 -12.06 -7.23
C LEU A 134 13.96 -10.98 -6.31
N GLN A 135 13.11 -10.05 -5.86
CA GLN A 135 13.51 -9.02 -4.89
C GLN A 135 13.87 -9.64 -3.54
N ASP A 136 13.11 -10.62 -3.08
CA ASP A 136 13.39 -11.31 -1.82
C ASP A 136 14.68 -12.12 -1.95
N GLN A 137 14.97 -12.74 -3.09
CA GLN A 137 16.28 -13.36 -3.35
C GLN A 137 17.42 -12.35 -3.17
N LEU A 138 17.34 -11.16 -3.78
CA LEU A 138 18.34 -10.10 -3.58
C LEU A 138 18.51 -9.74 -2.09
N LEU A 139 17.41 -9.62 -1.35
CA LEU A 139 17.43 -9.23 0.06
C LEU A 139 17.98 -10.30 1.00
N HIS A 140 18.05 -11.56 0.56
CA HIS A 140 18.54 -12.70 1.34
C HIS A 140 19.90 -13.24 0.88
N LEU A 141 20.52 -12.64 -0.15
CA LEU A 141 21.89 -13.00 -0.53
C LEU A 141 22.86 -12.68 0.61
N ASP A 142 23.67 -13.67 0.98
CA ASP A 142 24.76 -13.49 1.93
C ASP A 142 26.00 -13.00 1.17
N VAL A 143 26.50 -11.81 1.50
CA VAL A 143 27.64 -11.19 0.83
C VAL A 143 28.67 -10.70 1.85
N PRO A 144 29.98 -10.72 1.49
CA PRO A 144 31.02 -10.11 2.30
C PRO A 144 30.71 -8.65 2.63
N THR A 145 31.25 -8.14 3.73
CA THR A 145 31.00 -6.76 4.20
C THR A 145 31.29 -5.71 3.13
N ASP A 146 32.33 -5.92 2.32
CA ASP A 146 32.76 -4.99 1.28
C ASP A 146 31.76 -4.88 0.12
N SER A 147 30.98 -5.93 -0.15
CA SER A 147 29.95 -5.96 -1.21
C SER A 147 28.55 -5.64 -0.69
N ARG A 148 28.37 -5.34 0.60
CA ARG A 148 27.04 -5.01 1.16
C ARG A 148 26.43 -3.76 0.55
N TYR A 149 27.25 -2.76 0.21
CA TYR A 149 26.77 -1.55 -0.44
C TYR A 149 26.21 -1.85 -1.83
N GLU A 150 26.89 -2.70 -2.60
CA GLU A 150 26.44 -3.10 -3.93
C GLU A 150 25.15 -3.92 -3.85
N LEU A 151 25.04 -4.82 -2.88
CA LEU A 151 23.81 -5.57 -2.64
C LEU A 151 22.65 -4.66 -2.25
N TRP A 152 22.88 -3.71 -1.34
CA TRP A 152 21.88 -2.72 -0.96
C TRP A 152 21.42 -1.89 -2.16
N ARG A 153 22.36 -1.44 -2.99
CA ARG A 153 22.07 -0.71 -4.22
C ARG A 153 21.31 -1.55 -5.24
N ALA A 154 21.67 -2.82 -5.41
CA ALA A 154 20.95 -3.75 -6.28
C ALA A 154 19.51 -3.96 -5.79
N ALA A 155 19.31 -4.13 -4.48
CA ALA A 155 17.98 -4.23 -3.88
C ALA A 155 17.18 -2.93 -4.03
N GLU A 156 17.81 -1.75 -3.97
CA GLU A 156 17.17 -0.47 -4.23
C GLU A 156 16.71 -0.34 -5.69
N ILE A 157 17.58 -0.71 -6.65
CA ILE A 157 17.23 -0.72 -8.08
C ILE A 157 16.10 -1.72 -8.34
N GLY A 158 16.18 -2.93 -7.78
CA GLY A 158 15.15 -3.95 -7.91
C GLY A 158 13.79 -3.49 -7.37
N HIS A 159 13.79 -2.77 -6.24
CA HIS A 159 12.58 -2.15 -5.72
C HIS A 159 12.03 -1.05 -6.64
N GLY A 160 12.92 -0.25 -7.27
CA GLY A 160 12.55 0.69 -8.32
C GLY A 160 11.87 0.03 -9.51
N LEU A 161 12.40 -1.08 -10.00
CA LEU A 161 11.80 -1.86 -11.08
C LEU A 161 10.41 -2.39 -10.69
N MET A 162 10.24 -2.90 -9.45
CA MET A 162 8.94 -3.31 -8.94
C MET A 162 7.93 -2.17 -8.91
N TRP A 163 8.35 -0.99 -8.48
CA TRP A 163 7.50 0.20 -8.45
C TRP A 163 7.03 0.62 -9.85
N ASP A 164 7.93 0.59 -10.83
CA ASP A 164 7.60 0.89 -12.23
C ASP A 164 6.64 -0.14 -12.83
N VAL A 165 6.85 -1.43 -12.54
CA VAL A 165 5.90 -2.49 -12.94
C VAL A 165 4.54 -2.27 -12.31
N ALA A 166 4.51 -1.93 -11.02
CA ALA A 166 3.26 -1.67 -10.32
C ALA A 166 2.52 -0.46 -10.92
N MET A 167 3.24 0.56 -11.37
CA MET A 167 2.67 1.70 -12.10
C MET A 167 2.05 1.26 -13.45
N LEU A 168 2.74 0.42 -14.21
CA LEU A 168 2.21 -0.09 -15.49
C LEU A 168 0.94 -0.93 -15.29
N LEU A 169 0.98 -1.87 -14.34
CA LEU A 169 -0.12 -2.79 -14.05
C LEU A 169 -1.33 -2.11 -13.39
N GLN A 170 -1.13 -0.96 -12.75
CA GLN A 170 -2.23 -0.21 -12.16
C GLN A 170 -3.10 0.48 -13.23
N VAL A 171 -2.51 0.86 -14.36
CA VAL A 171 -3.18 1.68 -15.40
C VAL A 171 -3.59 0.85 -16.61
N GLN A 172 -2.85 -0.23 -16.92
CA GLN A 172 -2.97 -0.95 -18.19
C GLN A 172 -3.20 -2.45 -17.96
N ASP A 173 -3.92 -3.09 -18.87
CA ASP A 173 -4.09 -4.55 -18.85
C ASP A 173 -2.75 -5.25 -19.08
N THR A 174 -2.51 -6.34 -18.35
CA THR A 174 -1.25 -7.10 -18.37
C THR A 174 -0.82 -7.49 -19.78
N ARG A 175 -1.77 -7.79 -20.68
CA ARG A 175 -1.45 -8.17 -22.06
C ARG A 175 -0.87 -7.00 -22.86
N SER A 176 -1.40 -5.80 -22.67
CA SER A 176 -0.98 -4.60 -23.40
C SER A 176 0.44 -4.13 -23.03
N VAL A 177 0.86 -4.34 -21.79
CA VAL A 177 2.19 -3.97 -21.29
C VAL A 177 3.19 -5.12 -21.28
N SER A 178 2.82 -6.30 -21.78
CA SER A 178 3.63 -7.51 -21.70
C SER A 178 5.11 -7.33 -22.14
N PRO A 179 5.43 -6.64 -23.27
CA PRO A 179 6.83 -6.42 -23.64
C PRO A 179 7.61 -5.60 -22.61
N ALA A 180 6.99 -4.55 -22.06
CA ALA A 180 7.58 -3.67 -21.06
C ALA A 180 7.76 -4.37 -19.70
N LEU A 181 6.86 -5.31 -19.38
CA LEU A 181 6.97 -6.19 -18.23
C LEU A 181 8.17 -7.13 -18.38
N ILE A 182 8.23 -7.90 -19.47
CA ILE A 182 9.31 -8.87 -19.75
C ILE A 182 10.68 -8.20 -19.70
N ALA A 183 10.81 -6.99 -20.26
CA ALA A 183 12.05 -6.23 -20.20
C ALA A 183 12.49 -5.96 -18.75
N ARG A 184 11.56 -5.56 -17.86
CA ARG A 184 11.84 -5.30 -16.45
C ARG A 184 12.13 -6.58 -15.65
N GLU A 185 11.45 -7.68 -15.95
CA GLU A 185 11.78 -9.00 -15.36
C GLU A 185 13.18 -9.45 -15.77
N THR A 186 13.55 -9.27 -17.03
CA THR A 186 14.89 -9.58 -17.52
C THR A 186 15.96 -8.75 -16.80
N LEU A 187 15.72 -7.45 -16.59
CA LEU A 187 16.62 -6.59 -15.82
C LEU A 187 16.71 -7.04 -14.35
N MET A 188 15.60 -7.43 -13.73
CA MET A 188 15.57 -7.95 -12.36
C MET A 188 16.40 -9.24 -12.23
N LEU A 189 16.26 -10.16 -13.19
CA LEU A 189 17.04 -11.39 -13.25
C LEU A 189 18.54 -11.11 -13.42
N GLN A 190 18.89 -10.15 -14.29
CA GLN A 190 20.28 -9.73 -14.46
C GLN A 190 20.86 -9.13 -13.17
N LEU A 191 20.08 -8.31 -12.45
CA LEU A 191 20.49 -7.75 -11.16
C LEU A 191 20.72 -8.86 -10.12
N VAL A 192 19.81 -9.82 -10.00
CA VAL A 192 19.97 -10.99 -9.12
C VAL A 192 21.23 -11.77 -9.47
N HIS A 193 21.43 -12.06 -10.75
CA HIS A 193 22.59 -12.82 -11.21
C HIS A 193 23.91 -12.07 -10.97
N GLN A 194 23.94 -10.75 -11.18
CA GLN A 194 25.10 -9.92 -10.88
C GLN A 194 25.37 -9.87 -9.38
N ALA A 195 24.34 -9.66 -8.56
CA ALA A 195 24.46 -9.64 -7.11
C ALA A 195 24.97 -10.98 -6.55
N ALA A 196 24.49 -12.09 -7.10
CA ALA A 196 24.95 -13.43 -6.71
C ALA A 196 26.45 -13.63 -6.98
N LYS A 197 27.04 -13.01 -8.01
CA LYS A 197 28.50 -13.11 -8.25
C LYS A 197 29.31 -12.54 -7.10
N PHE A 198 28.81 -11.50 -6.43
CA PHE A 198 29.47 -10.93 -5.25
C PHE A 198 29.42 -11.86 -4.04
N SER A 199 28.41 -12.74 -3.95
CA SER A 199 28.34 -13.77 -2.89
C SER A 199 29.37 -14.89 -3.08
N SER A 200 29.83 -15.13 -4.31
CA SER A 200 30.75 -16.22 -4.68
C SER A 200 32.23 -15.82 -4.77
N GLY A 201 32.59 -14.57 -4.42
CA GLY A 201 33.98 -14.12 -4.41
C GLY A 201 34.84 -14.93 -3.42
N PRO A 202 36.13 -15.21 -3.73
CA PRO A 202 37.00 -15.99 -2.86
C PRO A 202 37.11 -15.30 -1.49
N ARG A 203 36.86 -16.07 -0.42
CA ARG A 203 37.07 -15.67 0.96
C ARG A 203 38.56 -15.59 1.29
#